data_AF-A0A1E4U1J0-F1
#
_entry.id   AF-A0A1E4U1J0-F1
#
_cell.length_a   1.000
_cell.length_b   1.000
_cell.length_c   1.000
_cell.angle_alpha   90.00
_cell.angle_beta   90.00
_cell.angle_gamma   90.00
#
_symmetry.space_group_name_H-M   'P 1'
#
loop_
_entity.id
_entity.type
_entity.pdbx_description
1 polymer ?
#
loop_
_entity_poly.entity_id
_entity_poly.type
_entity_poly.pdbx_seq_one_letter_code
_entity_poly.pdbx_strand_id
1 'polypeptide(L)'
;MSFFQDQEVTTKEATEQHEPTESKEVKELNESIKTGLNINDQGKQLVKDERISTSEGGEIVVKKQSGKLKIRKGQSEEHYQAQKDMFYSTGPFLNTEDWLFQLDIGELDFDLKVNHVKLIHFLENLYFRKMYDECLLNCNLVLDKISKNADLEKENKNKKNYKMSMCANEVGEIKQRCLNKKTIINDENK
;
A
#
# COMPACT_ATOMS: atom_id res chain seq x y z
N MET A 1 42.48 20.22 -16.32
CA MET A 1 42.58 20.35 -14.85
C MET A 1 41.78 21.58 -14.45
N SER A 2 40.58 21.38 -13.93
CA SER A 2 39.77 22.44 -13.34
C SER A 2 38.89 21.78 -12.27
N PHE A 3 39.30 22.02 -11.03
CA PHE A 3 38.62 21.72 -9.78
C PHE A 3 37.23 22.37 -9.76
N PHE A 4 36.21 21.62 -9.35
CA PHE A 4 35.03 22.21 -8.71
C PHE A 4 34.68 21.39 -7.48
N GLN A 5 34.66 22.11 -6.36
CA GLN A 5 34.53 21.66 -4.98
C GLN A 5 33.09 21.24 -4.65
N ASP A 6 33.02 20.24 -3.78
CA ASP A 6 31.84 19.78 -3.08
C ASP A 6 31.14 20.91 -2.30
N GLN A 7 29.81 20.94 -2.38
CA GLN A 7 28.96 21.51 -1.33
C GLN A 7 27.88 20.50 -0.98
N GLU A 8 28.03 19.91 0.20
CA GLU A 8 27.00 19.16 0.90
C GLU A 8 25.88 20.12 1.32
N VAL A 9 24.66 19.91 0.83
CA VAL A 9 23.46 20.57 1.36
C VAL A 9 22.68 19.54 2.17
N THR A 10 22.72 19.75 3.48
CA THR A 10 21.93 19.03 4.48
C THR A 10 20.51 19.61 4.51
N THR A 11 19.55 18.94 3.88
CA THR A 11 18.13 19.23 4.10
C THR A 11 17.56 18.28 5.16
N LYS A 12 17.39 18.82 6.37
CA LYS A 12 16.54 18.25 7.40
C LYS A 12 15.09 18.55 7.02
N GLU A 13 14.35 17.57 6.51
CA GLU A 13 12.90 17.70 6.36
C GLU A 13 12.19 17.22 7.61
N ALA A 14 11.48 18.17 8.22
CA ALA A 14 10.68 18.01 9.41
C ALA A 14 9.46 17.14 9.11
N THR A 15 9.27 16.11 9.93
CA THR A 15 8.09 15.26 9.90
C THR A 15 6.94 16.00 10.60
N GLU A 16 6.10 16.71 9.83
CA GLU A 16 4.91 17.34 10.37
C GLU A 16 3.74 16.33 10.38
N GLN A 17 3.50 15.75 11.56
CA GLN A 17 2.32 14.92 11.81
C GLN A 17 1.09 15.83 11.92
N HIS A 18 0.32 15.95 10.84
CA HIS A 18 -0.97 16.64 10.88
C HIS A 18 -2.11 15.67 11.20
N GLU A 19 -2.57 15.70 12.46
CA GLU A 19 -3.83 15.10 12.89
C GLU A 19 -5.03 15.68 12.11
N PRO A 20 -6.09 14.89 11.86
CA PRO A 20 -7.28 15.37 11.19
C PRO A 20 -8.13 16.21 12.15
N THR A 21 -7.88 17.53 12.19
CA THR A 21 -8.76 18.47 12.89
C THR A 21 -10.06 18.62 12.10
N GLU A 22 -11.17 18.11 12.63
CA GLU A 22 -12.51 18.42 12.11
C GLU A 22 -12.74 19.94 12.18
N SER A 23 -13.00 20.58 11.03
CA SER A 23 -13.32 22.00 10.97
C SER A 23 -14.62 22.30 11.74
N LYS A 24 -14.70 23.47 12.37
CA LYS A 24 -15.82 23.89 13.23
C LYS A 24 -17.18 23.81 12.51
N GLU A 25 -17.22 24.12 11.22
CA GLU A 25 -18.41 24.04 10.37
C GLU A 25 -18.97 22.61 10.22
N VAL A 26 -18.11 21.59 10.20
CA VAL A 26 -18.54 20.18 10.11
C VAL A 26 -19.14 19.70 11.41
N LYS A 27 -18.65 20.22 12.55
CA LYS A 27 -19.23 19.93 13.86
C LYS A 27 -20.61 20.55 13.99
N GLU A 28 -20.78 21.82 13.62
CA GLU A 28 -22.08 22.51 13.64
C GLU A 28 -23.12 21.88 12.70
N LEU A 29 -22.72 21.46 11.49
CA LEU A 29 -23.62 20.77 10.56
C LEU A 29 -24.01 19.38 11.05
N ASN A 30 -23.09 18.62 11.64
CA ASN A 30 -23.40 17.31 12.22
C ASN A 30 -24.26 17.41 13.50
N GLU A 31 -24.10 18.47 14.29
CA GLU A 31 -24.96 18.74 15.46
C GLU A 31 -26.37 19.18 15.06
N SER A 32 -26.48 19.99 13.99
CA SER A 32 -27.77 20.37 13.39
C SER A 32 -28.51 19.17 12.80
N ILE A 33 -27.79 18.19 12.20
CA ILE A 33 -28.39 16.93 11.71
C ILE A 33 -28.83 16.01 12.87
N LYS A 34 -28.07 15.97 13.98
CA LYS A 34 -28.45 15.19 15.18
C LYS A 34 -29.72 15.71 15.87
N THR A 35 -29.94 17.02 15.84
CA THR A 35 -31.10 17.65 16.51
C THR A 35 -32.38 17.63 15.65
N GLY A 36 -32.27 17.35 14.35
CA GLY A 36 -33.39 17.41 13.39
C GLY A 36 -34.04 16.08 12.98
N LEU A 37 -33.64 14.91 13.51
CA LEU A 37 -34.21 13.62 13.11
C LEU A 37 -35.23 13.09 14.12
N ASN A 38 -36.45 13.64 14.04
CA ASN A 38 -37.64 12.91 14.48
C ASN A 38 -37.99 11.89 13.37
N ILE A 39 -37.84 10.62 13.69
CA ILE A 39 -37.99 9.49 12.75
C ILE A 39 -39.47 9.29 12.49
N ASN A 40 -39.93 9.60 11.28
CA ASN A 40 -41.07 8.91 10.70
C ASN A 40 -40.53 7.98 9.61
N ASP A 41 -40.59 6.69 9.92
CA ASP A 41 -40.44 5.58 8.98
C ASP A 41 -41.49 5.71 7.87
N GLN A 42 -41.03 5.91 6.64
CA GLN A 42 -41.54 5.23 5.44
C GLN A 42 -40.76 5.65 4.19
N GLY A 43 -40.28 4.65 3.44
CA GLY A 43 -39.93 4.81 2.03
C GLY A 43 -38.43 4.98 1.75
N LYS A 44 -37.77 3.86 1.46
CA LYS A 44 -36.49 3.83 0.73
C LYS A 44 -36.66 4.57 -0.61
N GLN A 45 -36.02 5.72 -0.75
CA GLN A 45 -35.65 6.24 -2.06
C GLN A 45 -34.18 6.66 -2.01
N LEU A 46 -33.37 5.96 -2.81
CA LEU A 46 -31.95 6.24 -3.03
C LEU A 46 -31.83 7.64 -3.65
N VAL A 47 -31.63 8.65 -2.80
CA VAL A 47 -31.26 10.00 -3.24
C VAL A 47 -29.80 9.93 -3.70
N LYS A 48 -29.59 10.16 -5.00
CA LYS A 48 -28.27 10.34 -5.63
C LYS A 48 -27.45 11.33 -4.81
N ASP A 49 -26.20 10.98 -4.58
CA ASP A 49 -25.19 11.79 -3.88
C ASP A 49 -25.24 13.27 -4.34
N GLU A 50 -25.89 14.13 -3.56
CA GLU A 50 -25.80 15.58 -3.75
C GLU A 50 -24.37 16.00 -3.41
N ARG A 51 -23.57 16.22 -4.45
CA ARG A 51 -22.25 16.86 -4.33
C ARG A 51 -22.48 18.33 -4.01
N ILE A 52 -22.35 18.68 -2.74
CA ILE A 52 -22.26 20.06 -2.32
C ILE A 52 -20.78 20.43 -2.39
N SER A 53 -20.39 21.13 -3.46
CA SER A 53 -19.05 21.73 -3.59
C SER A 53 -19.07 23.07 -2.86
N THR A 54 -18.24 23.23 -1.83
CA THR A 54 -18.06 24.50 -1.15
C THR A 54 -16.60 24.90 -1.13
N SER A 55 -16.37 26.15 -1.53
CA SER A 55 -15.13 26.94 -1.48
C SER A 55 -13.99 26.55 -2.43
N GLU A 56 -13.22 27.58 -2.80
CA GLU A 56 -12.16 27.66 -3.82
C GLU A 56 -11.03 26.62 -3.70
N GLY A 57 -11.00 25.82 -2.63
CA GLY A 57 -9.98 24.79 -2.35
C GLY A 57 -10.31 23.37 -2.86
N GLY A 58 -11.36 23.20 -3.67
CA GLY A 58 -11.71 21.90 -4.26
C GLY A 58 -12.21 20.86 -3.25
N GLU A 59 -12.66 21.29 -2.07
CA GLU A 59 -13.19 20.41 -1.05
C GLU A 59 -14.59 19.90 -1.43
N ILE A 60 -14.83 18.61 -1.18
CA ILE A 60 -16.10 17.95 -1.53
C ILE A 60 -16.72 17.40 -0.25
N VAL A 61 -17.91 17.89 0.09
CA VAL A 61 -18.72 17.31 1.16
C VAL A 61 -19.44 16.08 0.61
N VAL A 62 -19.23 14.93 1.22
CA VAL A 62 -19.87 13.67 0.84
C VAL A 62 -20.63 13.10 2.03
N LYS A 63 -21.89 12.69 1.81
CA LYS A 63 -22.68 11.97 2.80
C LYS A 63 -22.28 10.50 2.81
N LYS A 64 -21.89 9.96 3.97
CA LYS A 64 -21.66 8.52 4.12
C LYS A 64 -22.99 7.77 4.13
N GLN A 65 -22.96 6.49 3.78
CA GLN A 65 -24.09 5.57 3.97
C GLN A 65 -24.58 5.52 5.43
N SER A 66 -23.69 5.81 6.40
CA SER A 66 -24.03 5.93 7.82
C SER A 66 -24.72 7.26 8.20
N GLY A 67 -25.11 8.10 7.24
CA GLY A 67 -25.74 9.41 7.46
C GLY A 67 -24.80 10.56 7.85
N LYS A 68 -23.55 10.27 8.24
CA LYS A 68 -22.55 11.28 8.64
C LYS A 68 -21.96 11.99 7.43
N LEU A 69 -21.78 13.30 7.52
CA LEU A 69 -21.06 14.08 6.51
C LEU A 69 -19.55 13.91 6.67
N LYS A 70 -18.84 13.77 5.55
CA LYS A 70 -17.38 13.72 5.48
C LYS A 70 -16.91 14.74 4.46
N ILE A 71 -16.07 15.68 4.87
CA ILE A 71 -15.34 16.53 3.94
C ILE A 71 -14.15 15.74 3.40
N ARG A 72 -14.03 15.68 2.07
CA ARG A 72 -12.81 15.27 1.39
C ARG A 72 -12.03 16.54 1.06
N LYS A 73 -10.80 16.61 1.55
CA LYS A 73 -9.87 17.69 1.18
C LYS A 73 -9.65 17.64 -0.33
N GLY A 74 -9.64 18.82 -0.95
CA GLY A 74 -9.17 18.98 -2.32
C GLY A 74 -7.67 18.70 -2.42
N GLN A 75 -7.19 18.53 -3.64
CA GLN A 75 -5.76 18.50 -3.92
C GLN A 75 -5.25 19.95 -4.02
N SER A 76 -4.18 20.28 -3.31
CA SER A 76 -3.53 21.59 -3.46
C SER A 76 -2.89 21.74 -4.84
N GLU A 77 -2.78 22.97 -5.34
CA GLU A 77 -2.16 23.27 -6.63
C GLU A 77 -0.71 22.74 -6.73
N GLU A 78 0.07 22.83 -5.64
CA GLU A 78 1.44 22.32 -5.60
C GLU A 78 1.51 20.81 -5.85
N HIS A 79 0.69 20.02 -5.14
CA HIS A 79 0.56 18.58 -5.37
C HIS A 79 0.06 18.24 -6.78
N TYR A 80 -0.82 19.06 -7.36
CA TYR A 80 -1.29 18.86 -8.73
C TYR A 80 -0.14 19.08 -9.73
N GLN A 81 0.60 20.18 -9.57
CA GLN A 81 1.73 20.50 -10.43
C GLN A 81 2.84 19.45 -10.30
N ALA A 82 3.16 18.99 -9.10
CA ALA A 82 4.12 17.90 -8.89
C ALA A 82 3.71 16.59 -9.58
N GLN A 83 2.42 16.21 -9.51
CA GLN A 83 1.93 15.02 -10.22
C GLN A 83 1.98 15.20 -11.74
N LYS A 84 1.68 16.40 -12.23
CA LYS A 84 1.75 16.74 -13.65
C LYS A 84 3.19 16.68 -14.16
N ASP A 85 4.14 17.23 -13.41
CA ASP A 85 5.57 17.19 -13.74
C ASP A 85 6.10 15.75 -13.72
N MET A 86 5.67 14.94 -12.73
CA MET A 86 5.98 13.51 -12.68
C MET A 86 5.41 12.77 -13.90
N PHE A 87 4.17 13.06 -14.29
CA PHE A 87 3.53 12.46 -15.45
C PHE A 87 4.25 12.81 -16.75
N TYR A 88 4.68 14.06 -16.95
CA TYR A 88 5.42 14.45 -18.16
C TYR A 88 6.86 13.95 -18.17
N SER A 89 7.51 13.79 -17.02
CA SER A 89 8.89 13.32 -16.93
C SER A 89 9.01 11.80 -17.08
N THR A 90 8.19 11.04 -16.35
CA THR A 90 8.27 9.56 -16.33
C THR A 90 7.23 8.89 -17.23
N GLY A 91 6.13 9.56 -17.55
CA GLY A 91 5.03 8.97 -18.31
C GLY A 91 4.18 8.00 -17.49
N PRO A 92 3.12 7.44 -18.10
CA PRO A 92 2.36 6.38 -17.48
C PRO A 92 3.21 5.10 -17.36
N PHE A 93 3.11 4.42 -16.22
CA PHE A 93 3.72 3.11 -16.07
C PHE A 93 2.96 2.09 -16.95
N LEU A 94 3.65 1.52 -17.93
CA LEU A 94 3.12 0.44 -18.75
C LEU A 94 3.43 -0.90 -18.07
N ASN A 95 2.39 -1.67 -17.79
CA ASN A 95 2.56 -3.08 -17.39
C ASN A 95 3.04 -3.85 -18.63
N THR A 96 4.35 -4.03 -18.75
CA THR A 96 4.97 -4.93 -19.75
C THR A 96 4.66 -6.38 -19.41
N GLU A 97 4.79 -7.32 -20.35
CA GLU A 97 4.61 -8.75 -20.06
C GLU A 97 5.52 -9.21 -18.90
N ASP A 98 6.69 -8.58 -18.77
CA ASP A 98 7.71 -8.94 -17.80
C ASP A 98 7.63 -8.22 -16.45
N TRP A 99 6.65 -7.34 -16.25
CA TRP A 99 6.56 -6.52 -15.04
C TRP A 99 6.47 -7.34 -13.74
N LEU A 100 6.03 -8.61 -13.84
CA LEU A 100 5.90 -9.54 -12.72
C LEU A 100 7.12 -10.48 -12.58
N PHE A 101 8.04 -10.53 -13.54
CA PHE A 101 9.19 -11.43 -13.53
C PHE A 101 10.46 -10.77 -12.97
N GLN A 102 10.52 -9.44 -12.93
CA GLN A 102 11.69 -8.69 -12.48
C GLN A 102 11.42 -8.14 -11.08
N LEU A 103 11.63 -8.99 -10.07
CA LEU A 103 11.57 -8.57 -8.68
C LEU A 103 12.93 -8.77 -8.03
N ASP A 104 13.61 -7.68 -7.72
CA ASP A 104 14.80 -7.75 -6.89
C ASP A 104 14.40 -7.86 -5.42
N ILE A 105 14.47 -9.08 -4.88
CA ILE A 105 14.23 -9.35 -3.47
C ILE A 105 15.20 -8.55 -2.59
N GLY A 106 16.38 -8.21 -3.12
CA GLY A 106 17.43 -7.35 -2.55
C GLY A 106 16.90 -6.02 -2.01
N GLU A 107 16.12 -5.32 -2.83
CA GLU A 107 15.68 -3.94 -2.61
C GLU A 107 14.27 -3.83 -2.03
N LEU A 108 13.57 -4.95 -1.83
CA LEU A 108 12.19 -4.94 -1.37
C LEU A 108 12.07 -4.54 0.10
N ASP A 109 11.29 -3.49 0.36
CA ASP A 109 10.77 -3.18 1.69
C ASP A 109 9.52 -4.02 1.98
N PHE A 110 9.61 -4.91 2.96
CA PHE A 110 8.54 -5.81 3.38
C PHE A 110 7.48 -5.13 4.28
N ASP A 111 7.71 -3.90 4.76
CA ASP A 111 6.70 -3.16 5.53
C ASP A 111 5.54 -2.67 4.62
N LEU A 112 5.81 -2.51 3.32
CA LEU A 112 4.84 -2.06 2.32
C LEU A 112 3.98 -3.23 1.82
N LYS A 113 2.66 -3.12 2.03
CA LYS A 113 1.67 -4.12 1.55
C LYS A 113 1.76 -4.37 0.04
N VAL A 114 2.07 -3.34 -0.75
CA VAL A 114 2.20 -3.48 -2.20
C VAL A 114 3.35 -4.42 -2.57
N ASN A 115 4.48 -4.32 -1.87
CA ASN A 115 5.65 -5.18 -2.09
C ASN A 115 5.39 -6.62 -1.67
N HIS A 116 4.65 -6.82 -0.58
CA HIS A 116 4.17 -8.14 -0.17
C HIS A 116 3.39 -8.85 -1.29
N VAL A 117 2.40 -8.17 -1.86
CA VAL A 117 1.59 -8.74 -2.95
C VAL A 117 2.44 -9.05 -4.19
N LYS A 118 3.36 -8.13 -4.55
CA LYS A 118 4.30 -8.36 -5.66
C LYS A 118 5.16 -9.59 -5.44
N LEU A 119 5.68 -9.78 -4.23
CA LEU A 119 6.50 -10.92 -3.87
C LEU A 119 5.77 -12.25 -4.00
N ILE A 120 4.55 -12.32 -3.46
CA ILE A 120 3.74 -13.54 -3.53
C ILE A 120 3.46 -13.91 -4.98
N HIS A 121 3.01 -12.94 -5.78
CA HIS A 121 2.77 -13.19 -7.21
C HIS A 121 4.03 -13.62 -7.97
N PHE A 122 5.19 -13.04 -7.64
CA PHE A 122 6.47 -13.45 -8.22
C PHE A 122 6.79 -14.93 -7.90
N LEU A 123 6.66 -15.33 -6.64
CA LEU A 123 6.91 -16.72 -6.22
C LEU A 123 5.90 -17.71 -6.80
N GLU A 124 4.61 -17.36 -6.82
CA GLU A 124 3.56 -18.16 -7.45
C GLU A 124 3.82 -18.36 -8.94
N ASN A 125 4.29 -17.31 -9.63
CA ASN A 125 4.62 -17.39 -11.03
C ASN A 125 5.78 -18.37 -11.29
N LEU A 126 6.87 -18.31 -10.50
CA LEU A 126 7.95 -19.29 -10.58
C LEU A 126 7.45 -20.72 -10.37
N TYR A 127 6.55 -20.93 -9.42
CA TYR A 127 5.90 -22.22 -9.19
C TYR A 127 5.10 -22.71 -10.41
N PHE A 128 4.26 -21.85 -11.01
CA PHE A 128 3.44 -22.21 -12.17
C PHE A 128 4.27 -22.44 -13.44
N ARG A 129 5.40 -21.73 -13.59
CA ARG A 129 6.38 -21.97 -14.67
C ARG A 129 7.23 -23.23 -14.45
N LYS A 130 6.98 -23.98 -13.37
CA LYS A 130 7.72 -25.19 -12.98
C LYS A 130 9.20 -24.93 -12.68
N MET A 131 9.57 -23.68 -12.39
CA MET A 131 10.91 -23.27 -12.00
C MET A 131 11.09 -23.47 -10.50
N TYR A 132 10.93 -24.72 -10.04
CA TYR A 132 10.85 -25.04 -8.62
C TYR A 132 12.16 -24.74 -7.87
N ASP A 133 13.31 -24.91 -8.51
CA ASP A 133 14.62 -24.64 -7.91
C ASP A 133 14.80 -23.15 -7.60
N GLU A 134 14.49 -22.29 -8.58
CA GLU A 134 14.52 -20.85 -8.41
C GLU A 134 13.47 -20.38 -7.40
N CYS A 135 12.26 -20.95 -7.43
CA CYS A 135 11.25 -20.63 -6.45
C CYS A 135 11.72 -20.95 -5.02
N LEU A 136 12.34 -22.12 -4.80
CA LEU A 136 12.86 -22.52 -3.49
C LEU A 136 14.00 -21.61 -3.01
N LEU A 137 14.92 -21.26 -3.92
CA LEU A 137 16.02 -20.34 -3.63
C LEU A 137 15.45 -18.99 -3.15
N ASN A 138 14.52 -18.42 -3.90
CA ASN A 138 13.89 -17.14 -3.59
C ASN A 138 13.07 -17.20 -2.28
N CYS A 139 12.32 -18.28 -2.04
CA CYS A 139 11.62 -18.47 -0.76
C CYS A 139 12.59 -18.48 0.43
N ASN A 140 13.75 -19.13 0.30
CA ASN A 140 14.74 -19.16 1.37
C ASN A 140 15.36 -17.78 1.63
N LEU A 141 15.67 -17.02 0.57
CA LEU A 141 16.19 -15.65 0.69
C LEU A 141 15.19 -14.73 1.42
N VAL A 142 13.91 -14.83 1.07
CA VAL A 142 12.85 -14.05 1.73
C VAL A 142 12.74 -14.41 3.21
N LEU A 143 12.68 -15.70 3.53
CA LEU A 143 12.55 -16.16 4.92
C LEU A 143 13.77 -15.74 5.77
N ASP A 144 14.97 -15.77 5.21
CA ASP A 144 16.20 -15.31 5.87
C ASP A 144 16.14 -13.80 6.15
N LYS A 145 15.69 -12.99 5.18
CA LYS A 145 15.50 -11.55 5.38
C LYS A 145 14.46 -11.23 6.44
N ILE A 146 13.33 -11.94 6.41
CA ILE A 146 12.27 -11.80 7.42
C ILE A 146 12.80 -12.14 8.82
N SER A 147 13.57 -13.22 8.95
CA SER A 147 14.17 -13.63 10.22
C SER A 147 15.13 -12.57 10.77
N LYS A 148 16.01 -12.04 9.92
CA LYS A 148 16.96 -10.98 10.30
C LYS A 148 16.26 -9.71 10.76
N ASN A 149 15.20 -9.30 10.08
CA ASN A 149 14.40 -8.14 10.49
C ASN A 149 13.63 -8.40 11.79
N ALA A 150 13.16 -9.63 12.02
CA ALA A 150 12.48 -10.00 13.26
C ALA A 150 13.40 -9.97 14.48
N ASP A 151 14.70 -10.29 14.31
CA ASP A 151 15.69 -10.19 15.38
C ASP A 151 16.00 -8.73 15.76
N LEU A 152 15.97 -7.81 14.79
CA LEU A 152 16.15 -6.38 15.01
C LEU A 152 14.93 -5.73 15.69
N GLU A 153 13.71 -6.20 15.42
CA GLU A 153 12.47 -5.64 15.96
C GLU A 153 12.05 -6.21 17.33
N LYS A 154 12.82 -7.14 17.93
CA LYS A 154 12.54 -7.65 19.30
C LYS A 154 12.50 -6.55 20.37
N GLU A 155 13.04 -5.37 20.10
CA GLU A 155 12.98 -4.20 20.98
C GLU A 155 11.69 -3.36 20.83
N ASN A 156 10.95 -3.48 19.72
CA ASN A 156 9.75 -2.67 19.46
C ASN A 156 8.52 -3.55 19.17
N LYS A 157 7.92 -4.10 20.23
CA LYS A 157 6.63 -4.81 20.12
C LYS A 157 5.54 -3.82 19.71
N ASN A 158 5.01 -3.92 18.49
CA ASN A 158 3.56 -3.87 18.19
C ASN A 158 3.25 -3.85 16.67
N LYS A 159 2.30 -4.69 16.24
CA LYS A 159 1.65 -4.78 14.91
C LYS A 159 2.50 -5.08 13.67
N LYS A 160 3.72 -4.56 13.52
CA LYS A 160 4.60 -4.87 12.36
C LYS A 160 4.90 -6.37 12.24
N ASN A 161 5.11 -7.02 13.38
CA ASN A 161 5.37 -8.44 13.48
C ASN A 161 4.24 -9.33 12.90
N TYR A 162 2.96 -8.90 12.97
CA TYR A 162 1.85 -9.68 12.40
C TYR A 162 1.89 -9.74 10.87
N LYS A 163 2.17 -8.61 10.21
CA LYS A 163 2.27 -8.57 8.73
C LYS A 163 3.45 -9.40 8.23
N MET A 164 4.58 -9.28 8.92
CA MET A 164 5.78 -10.05 8.59
C MET A 164 5.57 -11.55 8.83
N SER A 165 4.88 -11.91 9.92
CA SER A 165 4.48 -13.30 10.20
C SER A 165 3.53 -13.85 9.12
N MET A 166 2.58 -13.04 8.63
CA MET A 166 1.69 -13.45 7.55
C MET A 166 2.46 -13.71 6.25
N CYS A 167 3.39 -12.81 5.88
CA CYS A 167 4.27 -13.00 4.73
C CYS A 167 5.11 -14.28 4.87
N ALA A 168 5.70 -14.53 6.05
CA ALA A 168 6.50 -15.72 6.30
C ALA A 168 5.67 -17.00 6.13
N ASN A 169 4.40 -17.00 6.58
CA ASN A 169 3.50 -18.13 6.43
C ASN A 169 3.17 -18.39 4.96
N GLU A 170 2.77 -17.37 4.19
CA GLU A 170 2.42 -17.51 2.77
C GLU A 170 3.62 -17.99 1.94
N VAL A 171 4.81 -17.42 2.18
CA VAL A 171 6.07 -17.88 1.55
C VAL A 171 6.40 -19.31 1.96
N GLY A 172 6.16 -19.66 3.22
CA GLY A 172 6.32 -21.01 3.75
C GLY A 172 5.43 -22.02 3.05
N GLU A 173 4.16 -21.68 2.80
CA GLU A 173 3.24 -22.54 2.04
C GLU A 173 3.72 -22.77 0.61
N ILE A 174 4.14 -21.72 -0.09
CA ILE A 174 4.67 -21.85 -1.46
C ILE A 174 5.91 -22.75 -1.47
N LYS A 175 6.83 -22.56 -0.50
CA LYS A 175 8.01 -23.41 -0.33
C LYS A 175 7.63 -24.88 -0.16
N GLN A 176 6.65 -25.20 0.68
CA GLN A 176 6.19 -26.59 0.86
C GLN A 176 5.59 -27.18 -0.41
N ARG A 177 4.78 -26.40 -1.14
CA ARG A 177 4.23 -26.84 -2.44
C ARG A 177 5.34 -27.16 -3.44
N CYS A 178 6.39 -26.33 -3.51
CA CYS A 178 7.56 -26.57 -4.34
C CYS A 178 8.31 -27.85 -3.96
N LEU A 179 8.56 -28.07 -2.66
CA LEU A 179 9.23 -29.29 -2.18
C LEU A 179 8.44 -30.54 -2.56
N ASN A 180 7.13 -30.56 -2.31
CA ASN A 180 6.27 -31.68 -2.64
C ASN A 180 6.22 -31.98 -4.14
N LYS A 181 6.24 -30.95 -5.00
CA LYS A 181 6.32 -31.15 -6.44
C LYS A 181 7.67 -31.69 -6.88
N LYS A 182 8.75 -31.20 -6.29
CA LYS A 182 10.11 -31.67 -6.61
C LYS A 182 10.31 -33.14 -6.22
N THR A 183 9.77 -33.59 -5.09
CA THR A 183 9.84 -35.02 -4.70
C THR A 183 9.10 -35.91 -5.69
N ILE A 184 7.88 -35.52 -6.09
CA ILE A 184 7.08 -36.29 -7.08
C ILE A 184 7.85 -36.40 -8.41
N ILE A 185 8.42 -35.29 -8.90
CA ILE A 185 9.18 -35.30 -10.17
C ILE A 185 10.42 -36.19 -10.06
N ASN A 186 11.11 -36.20 -8.92
CA ASN A 186 12.28 -37.06 -8.72
C ASN A 186 11.90 -38.54 -8.68
N ASP A 187 10.74 -38.87 -8.12
CA ASP A 187 10.23 -40.24 -8.06
C ASP A 187 9.76 -40.74 -9.43
N GLU A 188 9.22 -39.86 -10.28
CA GLU A 188 8.80 -40.19 -11.66
C GLU A 188 9.98 -40.41 -12.63
N ASN A 189 11.16 -39.85 -12.33
CA ASN A 189 12.36 -39.93 -13.17
C ASN A 189 13.32 -41.07 -12.78
N LYS A 190 12.94 -41.93 -11.83
CA LYS A 190 13.76 -43.03 -11.31
C LYS A 190 13.27 -44.38 -11.80
#